data_AF-A0A5K0XJL7-F1
#
_entry.id   AF-A0A5K0XJL7-F1
#
_cell.length_a   1.000
_cell.length_b   1.000
_cell.length_c   1.000
_cell.angle_alpha   90.00
_cell.angle_beta   90.00
_cell.angle_gamma   90.00
#
_symmetry.space_group_name_H-M   'P 1'
#
loop_
_entity.id
_entity.type
_entity.pdbx_description
1 polymer ?
#
loop_
_entity_poly.entity_id
_entity_poly.type
_entity_poly.pdbx_seq_one_letter_code
_entity_poly.pdbx_strand_id
1 'polypeptide(L)' 'GQAIISFLHIAKNMNMAELDWYADVILDACCRNIPANDDIWHSTIEMTVLLVTCTQRRNPRCS' A
#
# COMPACT_ATOMS: atom_id res chain seq x y z
N GLY A 1 -1.90 6.94 -12.03
CA GLY A 1 -2.79 5.79 -12.26
C GLY A 1 -2.06 4.46 -12.35
N GLN A 2 -1.22 4.24 -13.37
CA GLN A 2 -0.58 2.95 -13.64
C GLN A 2 0.28 2.41 -12.48
N ALA A 3 1.05 3.26 -11.80
CA ALA A 3 1.90 2.83 -10.68
C ALA A 3 1.12 2.20 -9.52
N ILE A 4 -0.05 2.76 -9.16
CA ILE A 4 -0.89 2.28 -8.05
C ILE A 4 -1.48 0.91 -8.37
N ILE A 5 -1.88 0.69 -9.63
CA ILE A 5 -2.39 -0.61 -10.10
C ILE A 5 -1.27 -1.67 -10.05
N SER A 6 -0.05 -1.33 -10.48
CA SER A 6 1.10 -2.21 -10.40
C SER A 6 1.44 -2.58 -8.95
N PHE A 7 1.46 -1.60 -8.05
CA PHE A 7 1.74 -1.87 -6.64
C PHE A 7 0.63 -2.70 -5.96
N LEU A 8 -0.65 -2.46 -6.28
CA LEU A 8 -1.75 -3.29 -5.76
C LEU A 8 -1.60 -4.75 -6.22
N HIS A 9 -1.20 -4.98 -7.47
CA HIS A 9 -0.94 -6.32 -7.98
C HIS A 9 0.24 -6.98 -7.24
N ILE A 10 1.31 -6.23 -7.00
CA ILE A 10 2.47 -6.70 -6.24
C ILE A 10 2.08 -7.04 -4.81
N ALA A 11 1.35 -6.16 -4.12
CA ALA A 11 0.92 -6.35 -2.74
C ALA A 11 -0.01 -7.57 -2.56
N LYS A 12 -0.79 -7.93 -3.58
CA LYS A 12 -1.65 -9.13 -3.57
C LYS A 12 -0.89 -10.43 -3.81
N ASN A 13 0.29 -10.39 -4.43
CA ASN A 13 1.02 -11.59 -4.86
C ASN A 13 2.35 -11.82 -4.11
N MET A 14 2.86 -10.82 -3.39
CA MET A 14 4.11 -10.94 -2.62
C MET A 14 3.87 -11.43 -1.18
N ASN A 15 4.90 -12.05 -0.60
CA ASN A 15 4.89 -12.45 0.79
C ASN A 15 4.92 -11.24 1.73
N MET A 16 4.22 -11.33 2.86
CA MET A 16 4.07 -10.28 3.86
C MET A 16 5.42 -9.79 4.40
N ALA A 17 6.38 -10.69 4.58
CA ALA A 17 7.71 -10.36 5.08
C ALA A 17 8.52 -9.52 4.08
N GLU A 18 8.31 -9.68 2.78
CA GLU A 18 8.98 -8.89 1.75
C GLU A 18 8.30 -7.54 1.57
N LEU A 19 6.97 -7.50 1.67
CA LEU A 19 6.19 -6.26 1.59
C LEU A 19 6.52 -5.29 2.73
N ASP A 20 6.86 -5.80 3.91
CA ASP A 20 7.27 -5.02 5.09
C ASP A 20 8.51 -4.16 4.82
N TRP A 21 9.50 -4.69 4.09
CA TRP A 21 10.71 -3.94 3.72
C TRP A 21 10.44 -2.75 2.80
N TYR A 22 9.36 -2.81 2.02
CA TYR A 22 9.01 -1.77 1.06
C TYR A 22 7.89 -0.85 1.56
N ALA A 23 7.41 -1.06 2.78
CA ALA A 23 6.20 -0.42 3.30
C ALA A 23 6.26 1.11 3.23
N ASP A 24 7.34 1.68 3.75
CA ASP A 24 7.53 3.12 3.83
C ASP A 24 7.69 3.76 2.44
N VAL A 25 8.42 3.10 1.54
CA VAL A 25 8.62 3.58 0.16
C VAL A 25 7.31 3.55 -0.63
N ILE A 26 6.50 2.52 -0.43
CA ILE A 26 5.20 2.38 -1.07
C ILE A 26 4.22 3.42 -0.53
N LEU A 27 4.15 3.61 0.78
CA LEU A 27 3.31 4.62 1.43
C LEU A 27 3.71 6.03 0.96
N ASP A 28 5.01 6.33 0.91
CA ASP A 28 5.53 7.61 0.42
C ASP A 28 5.22 7.82 -1.08
N ALA A 29 5.28 6.77 -1.90
CA ALA A 29 4.86 6.83 -3.29
C ALA A 29 3.34 7.07 -3.43
N CYS A 30 2.51 6.49 -2.57
CA CYS A 30 1.08 6.78 -2.50
C CYS A 30 0.84 8.25 -2.13
N CYS A 31 1.50 8.77 -1.09
CA CYS A 31 1.41 10.16 -0.64
C CYS A 31 1.85 11.18 -1.71
N ARG A 32 2.85 10.83 -2.54
CA ARG A 32 3.36 11.69 -3.62
C ARG A 32 2.57 11.58 -4.93
N ASN A 33 1.84 10.49 -5.16
CA ASN A 33 0.94 10.31 -6.33
C ASN A 33 -0.50 10.80 -6.09
N ILE A 34 -0.78 11.43 -4.94
CA ILE A 34 -2.12 11.95 -4.60
C ILE A 34 -2.66 13.02 -5.57
N PRO A 35 -1.88 13.81 -6.36
CA PRO A 35 -2.52 14.76 -7.27
C PRO A 35 -2.75 14.09 -8.64
N ALA A 36 -3.93 13.51 -8.89
CA ALA A 36 -4.40 13.45 -10.29
C ALA A 36 -5.88 13.14 -10.54
N ASN A 37 -6.54 12.20 -9.84
CA ASN A 37 -7.87 11.77 -10.28
C ASN A 37 -8.65 10.97 -9.23
N ASP A 38 -9.95 11.24 -9.06
CA ASP A 38 -10.86 10.47 -8.19
C ASP A 38 -10.90 8.99 -8.58
N ASP A 39 -10.66 8.67 -9.87
CA ASP A 39 -10.67 7.31 -10.42
C ASP A 39 -9.61 6.37 -9.80
N ILE A 40 -8.54 6.92 -9.21
CA ILE A 40 -7.44 6.12 -8.64
C ILE A 40 -7.47 6.08 -7.11
N TRP A 41 -8.39 6.83 -6.49
CA TRP A 41 -8.53 6.96 -5.04
C TRP A 41 -8.87 5.61 -4.38
N HIS A 42 -9.84 4.88 -4.94
CA HIS A 42 -10.25 3.59 -4.43
C HIS A 42 -9.10 2.57 -4.40
N SER A 43 -8.33 2.48 -5.49
CA SER A 43 -7.16 1.59 -5.56
C SER A 43 -6.06 2.00 -4.59
N THR A 44 -5.90 3.31 -4.34
CA THR A 44 -4.93 3.84 -3.38
C THR A 44 -5.28 3.46 -1.95
N ILE A 45 -6.56 3.60 -1.57
CA ILE A 45 -7.05 3.20 -0.25
C ILE A 45 -6.89 1.69 -0.06
N GLU A 46 -7.36 0.88 -1.02
CA GLU A 46 -7.29 -0.59 -0.93
C GLU A 46 -5.84 -1.06 -0.70
N MET A 47 -4.92 -0.50 -1.48
CA MET A 47 -3.51 -0.82 -1.37
C MET A 47 -2.90 -0.38 -0.03
N THR A 48 -3.25 0.81 0.45
CA THR A 48 -2.76 1.34 1.74
C THR A 48 -3.25 0.49 2.90
N VAL A 49 -4.53 0.12 2.91
CA VAL A 49 -5.12 -0.74 3.95
C VAL A 49 -4.46 -2.12 3.95
N LEU A 50 -4.25 -2.71 2.76
CA LEU A 50 -3.57 -3.99 2.63
C LEU A 50 -2.13 -3.92 3.17
N LEU A 51 -1.38 -2.87 2.80
CA LEU A 51 -0.04 -2.66 3.30
C LEU A 51 -0.01 -2.51 4.82
N VAL A 52 -0.78 -1.58 5.37
CA VAL A 52 -0.84 -1.33 6.81
C VAL A 52 -1.25 -2.60 7.57
N THR A 53 -2.19 -3.38 7.04
CA THR A 53 -2.62 -4.63 7.68
C THR A 53 -1.52 -5.69 7.65
N CYS A 54 -0.76 -5.78 6.56
CA CYS A 54 0.36 -6.70 6.41
C CYS A 54 1.53 -6.35 7.33
N THR A 55 1.84 -5.05 7.47
CA THR A 55 3.06 -4.58 8.15
C THR A 55 2.80 -4.30 9.64
N GLN A 56 1.62 -3.82 9.99
CA GLN A 56 1.24 -3.56 11.38
C GLN A 56 0.56 -4.74 12.08
N ARG A 57 0.48 -5.92 11.44
CA ARG A 57 -0.11 -7.13 12.05
C ARG A 57 0.57 -7.56 13.36
N ARG A 58 1.80 -7.08 13.62
CA ARG A 58 2.56 -7.30 14.85
C ARG A 58 2.68 -6.06 15.74
N ASN A 59 2.00 -4.96 15.39
CA ASN A 59 2.04 -3.74 16.18
C ASN A 59 1.14 -3.91 17.42
N PRO A 60 1.70 -3.91 18.65
CA PRO A 60 0.91 -4.05 19.87
C PRO A 60 -0.05 -2.89 20.14
N ARG A 61 0.01 -1.79 19.35
CA ARG A 61 -0.93 -0.67 19.40
C ARG A 61 -2.22 -0.88 18.60
N CYS A 62 -2.31 -1.95 17.82
CA CYS A 62 -3.52 -2.31 17.04
C CYS A 62 -4.50 -3.21 17.82
N SER A 63 -4.33 -3.32 19.15
CA SER A 63 -5.21 -4.04 20.09
C SER A 63 -6.42 -3.21 20.50
#